data_AF-W9GF46-F1
#
_entry.id   AF-W9GF46-F1
#
_cell.length_a   1.000
_cell.length_b   1.000
_cell.length_c   1.000
_cell.angle_alpha   90.00
_cell.angle_beta   90.00
_cell.angle_gamma   90.00
#
_symmetry.space_group_name_H-M   'P 1'
#
loop_
_entity.id
_entity.type
_entity.pdbx_description
1 polymer ?
#
loop_
_entity_poly.entity_id
_entity_poly.type
_entity_poly.pdbx_seq_one_letter_code
_entity_poly.pdbx_strand_id
1 'polypeptide(L)'
;MTDPDPHVVIQDDGQQQADARAFGEKFFGYYNHEHRHSGIGLHTPASVHHGTAGHVRALRQATLDAAYQGRPERFGHRRPTPPKLPDQAWINQPSREALIQTS
;
A
#
# COMPACT_ATOMS: atom_id res chain seq x y z
N MET A 1 -10.06 -53.69 25.27
CA MET A 1 -11.17 -52.72 25.40
C MET A 1 -10.62 -51.61 26.27
N THR A 2 -9.89 -50.70 25.63
CA THR A 2 -9.16 -49.61 26.28
C THR A 2 -9.92 -48.34 25.91
N ASP A 3 -10.42 -47.64 26.92
CA ASP A 3 -11.19 -46.40 26.80
C ASP A 3 -10.30 -45.29 26.21
N PRO A 4 -10.76 -44.45 25.26
CA PRO A 4 -9.98 -43.31 24.81
C PRO A 4 -10.00 -42.16 25.83
N ASP A 5 -8.85 -41.50 25.95
CA ASP A 5 -8.58 -40.33 26.79
C ASP A 5 -9.49 -39.13 26.41
N PRO A 6 -10.34 -38.61 27.32
CA PRO A 6 -11.08 -37.39 27.06
C PRO A 6 -10.16 -36.19 27.27
N HIS A 7 -10.34 -35.13 26.48
CA HIS A 7 -9.65 -33.83 26.59
C HIS A 7 -8.41 -33.62 25.71
N VAL A 8 -8.57 -33.83 24.41
CA VAL A 8 -8.14 -32.79 23.45
C VAL A 8 -9.38 -32.33 22.70
N VAL A 9 -10.11 -31.40 23.30
CA VAL A 9 -11.12 -30.64 22.57
C VAL A 9 -10.34 -29.61 21.77
N ILE A 10 -10.25 -29.77 20.45
CA ILE A 10 -9.80 -28.69 19.57
C ILE A 10 -10.91 -27.63 19.64
N GLN A 11 -10.74 -26.65 20.54
CA GLN A 11 -11.63 -25.51 20.67
C GLN A 11 -11.07 -24.34 19.83
N ASP A 12 -11.92 -23.85 18.93
CA ASP A 12 -11.95 -22.46 18.43
C ASP A 12 -11.03 -22.04 17.25
N ASP A 13 -10.84 -22.90 16.24
CA ASP A 13 -10.18 -22.51 14.98
C ASP A 13 -11.01 -21.56 14.12
N GLY A 14 -12.35 -21.57 14.29
CA GLY A 14 -13.29 -20.80 13.49
C GLY A 14 -13.27 -19.31 13.79
N GLN A 15 -13.16 -18.93 15.07
CA GLN A 15 -13.14 -17.54 15.48
C GLN A 15 -11.85 -16.83 15.05
N GLN A 16 -10.69 -17.47 15.19
CA GLN A 16 -9.41 -16.89 14.75
C GLN A 16 -9.36 -16.67 13.23
N GLN A 17 -9.96 -17.58 12.44
CA GLN A 17 -10.07 -17.39 11.00
C GLN A 17 -11.03 -16.25 10.63
N ALA A 18 -12.17 -16.14 11.33
CA ALA A 18 -13.11 -15.04 11.12
C ALA A 18 -12.48 -13.69 11.48
N ASP A 19 -11.77 -13.62 12.61
CA ASP A 19 -11.06 -12.42 13.05
C ASP A 19 -9.94 -12.04 12.09
N ALA A 20 -9.17 -13.01 11.59
CA ALA A 20 -8.15 -12.78 10.57
C ALA A 20 -8.72 -12.20 9.28
N ARG A 21 -9.89 -12.69 8.84
CA ARG A 21 -10.59 -12.14 7.65
C ARG A 21 -11.08 -10.72 7.91
N ALA A 22 -11.71 -10.48 9.05
CA ALA A 22 -12.20 -9.16 9.42
C ALA A 22 -11.08 -8.12 9.53
N PHE A 23 -9.91 -8.53 10.06
CA PHE A 23 -8.71 -7.71 10.02
C PHE A 23 -8.23 -7.47 8.59
N GLY A 24 -8.12 -8.53 7.78
CA GLY A 24 -7.67 -8.46 6.39
C GLY A 24 -8.49 -7.50 5.54
N GLU A 25 -9.82 -7.55 5.62
CA GLU A 25 -10.72 -6.65 4.90
C GLU A 25 -10.44 -5.17 5.24
N LYS A 26 -10.30 -4.85 6.53
CA LYS A 26 -9.99 -3.49 6.99
C LYS A 26 -8.60 -3.06 6.55
N PHE A 27 -7.62 -3.94 6.72
CA PHE A 27 -6.22 -3.67 6.38
C PHE A 27 -6.07 -3.41 4.89
N PHE A 28 -6.59 -4.29 4.01
CA PHE A 28 -6.44 -4.12 2.57
C PHE A 28 -7.24 -2.95 2.03
N GLY A 29 -8.40 -2.64 2.62
CA GLY A 29 -9.13 -1.41 2.32
C GLY A 29 -8.26 -0.17 2.55
N TYR A 30 -7.73 -0.02 3.76
CA TYR A 30 -6.84 1.09 4.12
C TYR A 30 -5.54 1.09 3.28
N TYR A 31 -4.87 -0.05 3.17
CA TYR A 31 -3.60 -0.21 2.46
C TYR A 31 -3.70 0.22 0.98
N ASN A 32 -4.79 -0.18 0.31
CA ASN A 32 -4.98 0.05 -1.12
C ASN A 32 -5.52 1.44 -1.44
N HIS A 33 -6.32 2.06 -0.57
CA HIS A 33 -7.07 3.28 -0.91
C HIS A 33 -6.70 4.51 -0.09
N GLU A 34 -6.10 4.35 1.08
CA GLU A 34 -5.84 5.45 2.01
C GLU A 34 -4.35 5.64 2.25
N HIS A 35 -3.64 4.56 2.58
CA HIS A 35 -2.22 4.62 2.90
C HIS A 35 -1.40 5.12 1.71
N ARG A 36 -0.58 6.15 1.95
CA ARG A 36 0.30 6.74 0.93
C ARG A 36 1.70 6.14 1.05
N HIS A 37 2.11 5.39 0.03
CA HIS A 37 3.32 4.57 0.06
C HIS A 37 4.52 5.33 -0.51
N SER A 38 5.60 5.45 0.27
CA SER A 38 6.83 6.13 -0.16
C SER A 38 7.45 5.49 -1.40
N GLY A 39 7.42 4.16 -1.50
CA GLY A 39 7.95 3.39 -2.62
C GLY A 39 7.28 3.66 -3.97
N ILE A 40 6.10 4.29 -3.99
CA ILE A 40 5.38 4.69 -5.22
C ILE A 40 5.10 6.20 -5.25
N GLY A 41 6.00 7.01 -4.69
CA GLY A 41 5.88 8.46 -4.75
C GLY A 41 4.73 9.04 -3.92
N LEU A 42 4.44 8.41 -2.78
CA LEU A 42 3.32 8.75 -1.89
C LEU A 42 1.94 8.60 -2.55
N HIS A 43 1.81 7.67 -3.49
CA HIS A 43 0.53 7.26 -4.07
C HIS A 43 -0.08 6.09 -3.30
N THR A 44 -1.35 5.82 -3.56
CA THR A 44 -2.00 4.58 -3.12
C THR A 44 -1.83 3.51 -4.18
N PRO A 45 -1.82 2.22 -3.81
CA PRO A 45 -1.82 1.12 -4.76
C PRO A 45 -2.98 1.24 -5.75
N ALA A 46 -4.19 1.60 -5.28
CA ALA A 46 -5.34 1.81 -6.16
C ALA A 46 -5.11 2.92 -7.19
N SER A 47 -4.50 4.06 -6.82
CA SER A 47 -4.25 5.13 -7.80
C SER A 47 -3.23 4.74 -8.87
N VAL A 48 -2.27 3.89 -8.53
CA VAL A 48 -1.30 3.34 -9.49
C VAL A 48 -1.99 2.30 -10.37
N HIS A 49 -2.68 1.33 -9.76
CA HIS A 49 -3.37 0.26 -10.46
C HIS A 49 -4.42 0.77 -11.46
N HIS A 50 -5.20 1.78 -11.09
CA HIS A 50 -6.21 2.38 -11.97
C HIS A 50 -5.67 3.50 -12.87
N GLY A 51 -4.35 3.73 -12.92
CA GLY A 51 -3.73 4.72 -13.79
C GLY A 51 -4.02 6.19 -13.44
N THR A 52 -4.64 6.48 -12.29
CA THR A 52 -5.00 7.85 -11.87
C THR A 52 -3.85 8.61 -11.19
N ALA A 53 -2.75 7.92 -10.87
CA ALA A 53 -1.62 8.51 -10.18
C ALA A 53 -1.01 9.73 -10.89
N GLY A 54 -0.96 9.74 -12.22
CA GLY A 54 -0.49 10.89 -13.00
C GLY A 54 -1.36 12.14 -12.78
N HIS A 55 -2.68 11.97 -12.80
CA HIS A 55 -3.63 13.06 -12.53
C HIS A 55 -3.49 13.57 -11.09
N VAL A 56 -3.43 12.66 -10.10
CA VAL A 56 -3.19 13.03 -8.70
C VAL A 56 -1.88 13.80 -8.53
N ARG A 57 -0.82 13.41 -9.26
CA ARG A 57 0.47 14.11 -9.21
C ARG A 57 0.39 15.51 -9.81
N ALA A 58 -0.37 15.71 -10.89
CA ALA A 58 -0.62 17.03 -11.46
C ALA A 58 -1.38 17.95 -10.48
N LEU A 59 -2.43 17.44 -9.83
CA LEU A 59 -3.15 18.19 -8.78
C LEU A 59 -2.23 18.57 -7.61
N ARG A 60 -1.38 17.65 -7.15
CA ARG A 60 -0.38 17.94 -6.11
C ARG A 60 0.58 19.05 -6.52
N GLN A 61 1.04 19.06 -7.77
CA GLN A 61 1.90 20.13 -8.26
C GLN A 61 1.17 21.48 -8.24
N ALA A 62 -0.09 21.54 -8.66
CA ALA A 62 -0.88 22.76 -8.60
C ALA A 62 -1.04 23.28 -7.16
N THR A 63 -1.31 22.40 -6.19
CA THR A 63 -1.33 22.77 -4.76
C THR A 63 0.00 23.32 -4.27
N LEU A 64 1.10 22.67 -4.64
CA LEU A 64 2.45 23.10 -4.28
C LEU A 64 2.83 24.45 -4.91
N ASP A 65 2.38 24.70 -6.13
CA ASP A 65 2.58 25.96 -6.83
C ASP A 65 1.85 27.11 -6.15
N ALA A 66 0.58 26.90 -5.80
CA ALA A 66 -0.21 27.88 -5.05
C ALA A 66 0.42 28.19 -3.68
N ALA A 67 0.89 27.17 -2.97
CA ALA A 67 1.57 27.34 -1.70
C ALA A 67 2.90 28.11 -1.85
N TYR A 68 3.67 27.81 -2.88
CA TYR A 68 4.93 28.50 -3.19
C TYR A 68 4.69 29.97 -3.56
N GLN A 69 3.72 30.26 -4.43
CA GLN A 69 3.36 31.63 -4.80
C GLN A 69 2.96 32.49 -3.59
N GLY A 70 2.24 31.89 -2.63
CA GLY A 70 1.82 32.61 -1.42
C GLY A 70 2.94 32.89 -0.42
N ARG A 71 3.94 32.00 -0.30
CA ARG A 71 5.03 32.08 0.70
C ARG A 71 6.34 31.43 0.20
N PRO A 72 7.05 32.03 -0.77
CA PRO A 72 8.27 31.44 -1.36
C PRO A 72 9.39 31.16 -0.35
N GLU A 73 9.49 31.97 0.71
CA GLU A 73 10.48 31.87 1.77
C GLU A 73 10.39 30.56 2.57
N ARG A 74 9.19 29.96 2.67
CA ARG A 74 8.99 28.66 3.33
C ARG A 74 9.58 27.49 2.55
N PHE A 75 9.97 27.71 1.29
CA PHE A 75 10.54 26.71 0.40
C PHE A 75 11.98 27.03 0.00
N GLY A 76 12.67 27.89 0.76
CA GLY A 76 14.04 28.32 0.42
C GLY A 76 14.12 28.99 -0.95
N HIS A 77 13.05 29.69 -1.35
CA HIS A 77 12.87 30.32 -2.66
C HIS A 77 12.95 29.36 -3.87
N ARG A 78 12.88 28.04 -3.65
CA ARG A 78 12.83 27.04 -4.72
C ARG A 78 11.43 26.45 -4.85
N ARG A 79 10.94 26.39 -6.09
CA ARG A 79 9.64 25.76 -6.38
C ARG A 79 9.67 24.26 -5.99
N PRO A 80 8.81 23.80 -5.07
CA PRO A 80 8.74 22.41 -4.68
C PRO A 80 8.10 21.54 -5.78
N THR A 81 8.44 20.24 -5.79
CA THR A 81 7.87 19.27 -6.72
C THR A 81 7.45 18.01 -5.95
N PRO A 82 6.32 17.36 -6.32
CA PRO A 82 5.95 16.10 -5.71
C PRO A 82 6.92 15.00 -6.17
N PRO A 83 7.14 13.96 -5.33
CA PRO A 83 7.95 12.80 -5.70
C PRO A 83 7.56 12.23 -7.07
N LYS A 84 8.53 11.70 -7.79
CA LYS A 84 8.27 11.01 -9.06
C LYS A 84 7.62 9.66 -8.77
N LEU A 85 6.73 9.22 -9.66
CA LEU A 85 6.38 7.81 -9.70
C LEU A 85 7.57 7.01 -10.23
N PRO A 86 7.88 5.85 -9.65
CA PRO A 86 8.81 4.92 -10.27
C PRO A 86 8.16 4.24 -11.48
N ASP A 87 8.99 3.78 -12.41
CA ASP A 87 8.51 2.97 -13.55
C ASP A 87 8.06 1.57 -13.10
N GLN A 88 8.69 1.03 -12.05
CA GLN A 88 8.38 -0.27 -11.45
C GLN A 88 8.52 -0.20 -9.92
N ALA A 89 7.67 -0.94 -9.22
CA ALA A 89 7.74 -1.10 -7.77
C ALA A 89 7.34 -2.52 -7.37
N TRP A 90 7.94 -3.03 -6.30
CA TRP A 90 7.66 -4.37 -5.77
C TRP A 90 7.48 -4.31 -4.25
N ILE A 91 6.52 -5.08 -3.73
CA ILE A 91 6.45 -5.39 -2.29
C ILE A 91 7.51 -6.46 -1.98
N ASN A 92 7.53 -7.51 -2.79
CA ASN A 92 8.55 -8.55 -2.81
C ASN A 92 9.05 -8.68 -4.25
N GLN A 93 10.25 -8.20 -4.54
CA GLN A 93 10.81 -8.35 -5.88
C GLN A 93 11.09 -9.83 -6.13
N PRO A 94 10.55 -10.43 -7.22
CA PRO A 94 10.81 -11.83 -7.50
C PRO A 94 12.31 -12.04 -7.75
N SER A 95 12.85 -13.16 -7.24
CA SER A 95 14.22 -13.55 -7.57
C SER A 95 14.32 -13.87 -9.06
N ARG A 96 15.54 -13.81 -9.61
CA ARG A 96 15.80 -14.23 -11.00
C ARG A 96 15.30 -15.65 -11.27
N GLU A 97 15.44 -16.55 -10.29
CA GLU A 97 14.97 -17.93 -10.39
C GLU A 97 13.44 -18.01 -10.47
N ALA A 98 12.71 -17.20 -9.69
CA ALA A 98 11.25 -17.13 -9.75
C ALA A 98 10.73 -16.59 -11.10
N LEU A 99 11.49 -15.68 -11.74
CA LEU A 99 11.15 -15.16 -13.06
C LEU A 99 11.31 -16.19 -14.19
N ILE A 100 12.21 -17.17 -14.03
CA ILE A 100 12.50 -18.19 -15.05
C ILE A 100 11.43 -19.30 -15.09
N GLN A 101 10.75 -19.59 -13.98
CA GLN A 101 9.75 -20.67 -13.91
C GLN A 101 8.38 -20.32 -14.53
N THR A 102 8.20 -19.10 -15.05
CA THR A 102 6.91 -18.64 -15.58
C THR A 102 6.89 -18.53 -17.11
N SER A 103 7.80 -19.22 -17.82
CA SER A 103 7.92 -19.20 -19.30
C SER A 103 7.45 -20.49 -19.95
#